data_AF-A0A970JJY0-F1
#
_entry.id   AF-A0A970JJY0-F1
#
_cell.length_a   1.000
_cell.length_b   1.000
_cell.length_c   1.000
_cell.angle_alpha   90.00
_cell.angle_beta   90.00
_cell.angle_gamma   90.00
#
_symmetry.space_group_name_H-M   'P 1'
#
loop_
_entity.id
_entity.type
_entity.pdbx_description
1 polymer ?
#
loop_
_entity_poly.entity_id
_entity_poly.type
_entity_poly.pdbx_seq_one_letter_code
_entity_poly.pdbx_strand_id
1 'polypeptide(L)'
;GGDHNAYTIAVFAVRTYISLSSSWINVDVIAHELTHAETHYRVFHGLISFKRPIPVWFDEGLALQNDTRERYGDTAWIYATDYTRKKVDLDAINGEEFYEGTEKEVLYNYIVSRYEVKKWITENGIEALKTLLEEIRRGGDFNTLYNKNKQE
;
A
#
# COMPACT_ATOMS: atom_id res chain seq x y z
N GLY A 1 2.76 -3.37 -15.68
CA GLY A 1 4.05 -3.48 -16.40
C GLY A 1 4.62 -2.09 -16.62
N GLY A 2 5.90 -1.80 -16.42
CA GLY A 2 7.03 -2.59 -15.95
C GLY A 2 8.18 -1.65 -15.50
N ASP A 3 9.08 -2.19 -14.68
CA ASP A 3 10.43 -1.71 -14.30
C ASP A 3 10.56 -0.62 -13.22
N HIS A 4 9.64 -0.52 -12.28
CA HIS A 4 9.82 0.19 -11.01
C HIS A 4 9.19 -0.64 -9.91
N ASN A 5 10.01 -1.08 -8.96
CA ASN A 5 9.60 -1.91 -7.83
C ASN A 5 10.55 -1.62 -6.66
N ALA A 6 9.98 -1.35 -5.48
CA ALA A 6 10.71 -1.42 -4.22
C ALA A 6 10.71 -2.88 -3.73
N TYR A 7 11.90 -3.45 -3.52
CA TYR A 7 12.04 -4.76 -2.91
C TYR A 7 12.75 -4.62 -1.56
N THR A 8 12.16 -5.24 -0.54
CA THR A 8 12.75 -5.34 0.79
C THR A 8 13.24 -6.77 1.04
N ILE A 9 14.53 -6.90 1.34
CA ILE A 9 15.12 -8.15 1.83
C ILE A 9 15.43 -7.94 3.32
N ALA A 10 14.73 -8.70 4.18
CA ALA A 10 14.94 -8.68 5.63
C ALA A 10 15.86 -9.84 6.05
N VAL A 11 17.17 -9.67 5.86
CA VAL A 11 18.19 -10.62 6.34
C VAL A 11 19.25 -9.84 7.11
N PHE A 12 19.24 -9.96 8.44
CA PHE A 12 20.14 -9.31 9.44
C PHE A 12 20.15 -7.77 9.50
N ALA A 13 19.63 -7.07 8.49
CA ALA A 13 19.23 -5.66 8.51
C ALA A 13 18.20 -5.45 7.38
N VAL A 14 17.18 -4.61 7.61
CA VAL A 14 16.25 -4.25 6.53
C VAL A 14 16.99 -3.36 5.56
N ARG A 15 17.18 -3.86 4.33
CA ARG A 15 17.65 -3.05 3.21
C ARG A 15 16.54 -3.02 2.18
N THR A 16 15.99 -1.83 1.98
CA THR A 16 15.08 -1.57 0.87
C THR A 16 15.90 -1.05 -0.31
N TYR A 17 15.73 -1.70 -1.45
CA TYR A 17 16.31 -1.25 -2.70
C TYR A 17 15.19 -0.70 -3.57
N ILE A 18 15.36 0.54 -4.03
CA ILE A 18 14.49 1.17 -5.01
C ILE A 18 15.18 1.03 -6.37
N SER A 19 14.54 0.34 -7.31
CA SER A 19 14.99 0.26 -8.70
C SER A 19 14.11 1.16 -9.56
N LEU A 20 14.71 2.16 -10.21
CA LEU A 20 14.00 3.08 -11.09
C LEU A 20 14.49 2.91 -12.53
N SER A 21 13.56 2.60 -13.44
CA SER A 21 13.83 2.67 -14.87
C SER A 21 13.94 4.11 -15.34
N SER A 22 14.95 4.40 -16.19
CA SER A 22 15.12 5.71 -16.83
C SER A 22 13.93 6.11 -17.71
N SER A 23 13.12 5.15 -18.16
CA SER A 23 11.95 5.40 -19.01
C SER A 23 10.71 5.86 -18.22
N TRP A 24 10.72 5.72 -16.89
CA TRP A 24 9.54 5.95 -16.05
C TRP A 24 9.84 6.80 -14.81
N ILE A 25 11.03 7.43 -14.76
CA ILE A 25 11.45 8.27 -13.65
C ILE A 25 10.72 9.62 -13.68
N ASN A 26 9.83 9.83 -12.72
CA ASN A 26 9.17 11.12 -12.47
C ASN A 26 8.89 11.26 -10.96
N VAL A 27 8.45 12.46 -10.55
CA VAL A 27 8.24 12.78 -9.14
C VAL A 27 7.22 11.86 -8.45
N ASP A 28 6.14 11.48 -9.14
CA ASP A 28 5.11 10.60 -8.58
C ASP A 28 5.66 9.19 -8.34
N VAL A 29 6.40 8.64 -9.32
CA VAL A 29 7.03 7.32 -9.18
C VAL A 29 8.06 7.33 -8.05
N ILE A 30 8.90 8.37 -7.97
CA ILE A 30 9.89 8.48 -6.89
C ILE A 30 9.20 8.56 -5.51
N ALA A 31 8.16 9.37 -5.38
CA ALA A 31 7.43 9.55 -4.13
C ALA A 31 6.71 8.26 -3.70
N HIS A 32 6.14 7.53 -4.66
CA HIS A 32 5.54 6.21 -4.47
C HIS A 32 6.57 5.21 -3.93
N GLU A 33 7.70 5.02 -4.61
CA GLU A 33 8.74 4.07 -4.18
C GLU A 33 9.40 4.45 -2.84
N LEU A 34 9.59 5.74 -2.57
CA LEU A 34 10.07 6.22 -1.27
C LEU A 34 9.10 5.91 -0.13
N THR A 35 7.79 5.93 -0.42
CA THR A 35 6.75 5.59 0.57
C THR A 35 6.82 4.11 0.94
N HIS A 36 7.02 3.22 -0.03
CA HIS A 36 7.29 1.80 0.25
C HIS A 36 8.54 1.64 1.11
N ALA A 37 9.64 2.30 0.75
CA ALA A 37 10.89 2.20 1.49
C ALA A 37 10.75 2.65 2.96
N GLU A 38 10.10 3.77 3.20
CA GLU A 38 9.85 4.27 4.56
C GLU A 38 8.90 3.35 5.34
N THR A 39 7.85 2.85 4.69
CA THR A 39 6.89 1.92 5.31
C THR A 39 7.58 0.62 5.71
N HIS A 40 8.36 0.03 4.80
CA HIS A 40 9.10 -1.20 5.07
C HIS A 40 10.17 -1.00 6.13
N TYR A 41 10.87 0.14 6.10
CA TYR A 41 11.79 0.49 7.18
C TYR A 41 11.06 0.49 8.52
N ARG A 42 9.94 1.21 8.67
CA ARG A 42 9.18 1.25 9.92
C ARG A 42 8.72 -0.12 10.38
N VAL A 43 8.19 -0.95 9.49
CA VAL A 43 7.56 -2.21 9.90
C VAL A 43 8.58 -3.32 10.14
N PHE A 44 9.67 -3.38 9.37
CA PHE A 44 10.65 -4.45 9.47
C PHE A 44 11.88 -4.09 10.32
N HIS A 45 12.09 -2.82 10.70
CA HIS A 45 13.30 -2.42 11.43
C HIS A 45 13.50 -3.22 12.71
N GLY A 46 14.65 -3.90 12.79
CA GLY A 46 15.02 -4.74 13.95
C GLY A 46 14.31 -6.09 14.00
N LEU A 47 13.54 -6.47 12.97
CA LEU A 47 12.87 -7.76 12.87
C LEU A 47 13.62 -8.72 11.93
N ILE A 48 13.60 -10.00 12.28
CA ILE A 48 13.95 -11.11 11.40
C ILE A 48 12.66 -11.88 11.15
N SER A 49 11.95 -11.56 10.07
CA SER A 49 10.72 -12.24 9.68
C SER A 49 10.70 -12.45 8.18
N PHE A 50 10.32 -13.66 7.76
CA PHE A 50 10.11 -14.02 6.35
C PHE A 50 8.64 -13.84 5.92
N LYS A 51 7.74 -13.49 6.85
CA LYS A 51 6.33 -13.22 6.55
C LYS A 51 6.11 -11.73 6.33
N ARG A 52 5.33 -11.39 5.29
CA ARG A 52 4.85 -10.02 5.07
C ARG A 52 3.93 -9.60 6.24
N PRO A 53 4.28 -8.55 7.00
CA PRO A 53 3.53 -8.09 8.17
C PRO A 53 2.33 -7.19 7.80
N ILE A 54 2.30 -6.69 6.57
CA ILE A 54 1.20 -5.90 5.99
C ILE A 54 0.74 -6.54 4.68
N PRO A 55 -0.56 -6.45 4.34
CA PRO A 55 -1.05 -6.93 3.05
C PRO A 55 -0.61 -6.01 1.91
N VAL A 56 -0.50 -6.58 0.70
CA VAL A 56 -0.03 -5.87 -0.50
C VAL A 56 -0.91 -4.66 -0.83
N TRP A 57 -2.23 -4.82 -0.76
CA TRP A 57 -3.15 -3.72 -1.04
C TRP A 57 -2.93 -2.52 -0.11
N PHE A 58 -2.54 -2.75 1.16
CA PHE A 58 -2.30 -1.66 2.10
C PHE A 58 -1.01 -0.93 1.79
N ASP A 59 0.05 -1.68 1.48
CA ASP A 59 1.36 -1.13 1.10
C ASP A 59 1.26 -0.27 -0.17
N GLU A 60 0.62 -0.80 -1.21
CA GLU A 60 0.36 -0.10 -2.48
C GLU A 60 -0.59 1.09 -2.28
N GLY A 61 -1.68 0.89 -1.53
CA GLY A 61 -2.62 1.94 -1.20
C GLY A 61 -1.97 3.10 -0.45
N LEU A 62 -1.02 2.81 0.44
CA LEU A 62 -0.26 3.83 1.17
C LEU A 62 0.72 4.57 0.25
N ALA A 63 1.45 3.86 -0.61
CA ALA A 63 2.36 4.47 -1.58
C ALA A 63 1.65 5.40 -2.57
N LEU A 64 0.43 5.03 -2.99
CA LEU A 64 -0.41 5.84 -3.86
C LEU A 64 -0.97 7.13 -3.22
N GLN A 65 -0.81 7.33 -1.91
CA GLN A 65 -1.16 8.61 -1.28
C GLN A 65 -0.22 9.74 -1.70
N ASN A 66 1.01 9.39 -2.10
CA ASN A 66 2.02 10.33 -2.60
C ASN A 66 2.17 10.29 -4.12
N ASP A 67 1.25 9.61 -4.82
CA ASP A 67 1.19 9.55 -6.29
C ASP A 67 0.00 10.39 -6.79
N THR A 68 0.30 11.44 -7.56
CA THR A 68 -0.71 12.40 -8.02
C THR A 68 -1.28 12.07 -9.41
N ARG A 69 -0.87 10.96 -10.03
CA ARG A 69 -1.33 10.57 -11.37
C ARG A 69 -2.85 10.30 -11.36
N GLU A 70 -3.57 10.99 -12.24
CA GLU A 70 -5.05 10.95 -12.28
C GLU A 70 -5.64 9.55 -12.46
N ARG A 71 -4.91 8.62 -13.09
CA ARG A 71 -5.32 7.22 -13.29
C ARG A 71 -5.63 6.47 -12.00
N TYR A 72 -5.16 6.97 -10.85
CA TYR A 72 -5.45 6.43 -9.51
C TYR A 72 -6.37 7.36 -8.70
N GLY A 73 -6.75 8.51 -9.25
CA GLY A 73 -7.50 9.58 -8.59
C GLY A 73 -8.90 9.19 -8.11
N ASP A 74 -9.56 10.09 -7.37
CA ASP A 74 -10.92 9.88 -6.87
C ASP A 74 -11.91 9.66 -8.02
N THR A 75 -11.72 10.38 -9.13
CA THR A 75 -12.46 10.19 -10.37
C THR A 75 -12.30 8.76 -10.90
N ALA A 76 -11.08 8.23 -10.95
CA ALA A 76 -10.82 6.87 -11.40
C ALA A 76 -11.51 5.83 -10.50
N TRP A 77 -11.55 6.07 -9.19
CA TRP A 77 -12.30 5.22 -8.25
C TRP A 77 -13.81 5.23 -8.47
N ILE A 78 -14.39 6.39 -8.76
CA ILE A 78 -15.81 6.49 -9.09
C ILE A 78 -16.13 5.67 -10.34
N TYR A 79 -15.32 5.77 -11.39
CA TYR A 79 -15.49 4.97 -12.61
C TYR A 79 -15.25 3.48 -12.37
N ALA A 80 -14.20 3.13 -11.62
CA ALA A 80 -13.84 1.74 -11.33
C ALA A 80 -14.92 1.00 -10.54
N THR A 81 -15.67 1.69 -9.68
CA THR A 81 -16.74 1.12 -8.85
C THR A 81 -18.13 1.19 -9.50
N ASP A 82 -18.21 1.41 -10.82
CA ASP A 82 -19.46 1.62 -11.56
C ASP A 82 -20.37 2.67 -10.88
N TYR A 83 -19.76 3.73 -10.33
CA TYR A 83 -20.42 4.79 -9.56
C TYR A 83 -21.13 4.33 -8.28
N THR A 84 -21.11 3.03 -7.97
CA THR A 84 -21.78 2.47 -6.78
C THR A 84 -21.10 2.88 -5.49
N ARG A 85 -19.81 3.26 -5.55
CA ARG A 85 -19.00 3.62 -4.38
C ARG A 85 -19.00 2.52 -3.30
N LYS A 86 -19.30 1.28 -3.70
CA LYS A 86 -19.40 0.15 -2.78
C LYS A 86 -18.02 -0.21 -2.25
N LYS A 87 -17.96 -0.56 -0.96
CA LYS A 87 -16.75 -1.10 -0.33
C LYS A 87 -16.32 -2.38 -1.06
N VAL A 88 -15.03 -2.45 -1.40
CA VAL A 88 -14.39 -3.61 -2.02
C VAL A 88 -13.87 -4.51 -0.92
N ASP A 89 -14.02 -5.82 -1.10
CA ASP A 89 -13.44 -6.81 -0.20
C ASP A 89 -11.96 -6.98 -0.53
N LEU A 90 -11.12 -6.18 0.13
CA LEU A 90 -9.67 -6.17 -0.08
C LEU A 90 -8.98 -7.36 0.58
N ASP A 91 -9.62 -7.98 1.57
CA ASP A 91 -9.09 -9.18 2.23
C ASP A 91 -9.20 -10.41 1.31
N ALA A 92 -10.09 -10.34 0.30
CA ALA A 92 -10.18 -11.32 -0.77
C ALA A 92 -9.09 -11.15 -1.84
N ILE A 93 -8.36 -10.03 -1.88
CA ILE A 93 -7.26 -9.81 -2.82
C ILE A 93 -5.96 -10.25 -2.13
N ASN A 94 -5.54 -11.49 -2.39
CA ASN A 94 -4.28 -11.95 -1.84
C ASN A 94 -3.07 -11.29 -2.55
N GLY A 95 -1.88 -11.44 -1.96
CA GLY A 95 -0.70 -10.74 -2.47
C GLY A 95 -0.19 -11.20 -3.84
N GLU A 96 -0.56 -12.40 -4.29
CA GLU A 96 -0.26 -12.90 -5.65
C GLU A 96 -1.33 -12.38 -6.63
N GLU A 97 -2.60 -12.53 -6.27
CA GLU A 97 -3.76 -12.07 -7.05
C GLU A 97 -3.76 -10.56 -7.32
N PHE A 98 -3.13 -9.76 -6.45
CA PHE A 98 -3.06 -8.31 -6.62
C PHE A 98 -2.46 -7.89 -7.98
N TYR A 99 -1.48 -8.65 -8.46
CA TYR A 99 -0.75 -8.36 -9.70
C TYR A 99 -1.18 -9.24 -10.89
N GLU A 100 -2.15 -10.13 -10.68
CA GLU A 100 -2.62 -11.06 -11.70
C GLU A 100 -3.82 -10.50 -12.48
N GLY A 101 -4.02 -11.04 -13.69
CA GLY A 101 -5.12 -10.67 -14.57
C GLY A 101 -4.76 -9.64 -15.64
N THR A 102 -5.80 -9.01 -16.19
CA THR A 102 -5.70 -7.97 -17.20
C THR A 102 -5.17 -6.66 -16.61
N GLU A 103 -4.64 -5.78 -17.47
CA GLU A 103 -4.21 -4.43 -17.03
C GLU A 103 -5.32 -3.67 -16.31
N LYS A 104 -6.58 -3.87 -16.72
CA LYS A 104 -7.75 -3.25 -16.09
C LYS A 104 -8.00 -3.78 -14.69
N GLU A 105 -7.86 -5.08 -14.47
CA GLU A 105 -8.04 -5.72 -13.15
C GLU A 105 -6.93 -5.31 -12.19
N VAL A 106 -5.68 -5.31 -12.65
CA VAL A 106 -4.57 -4.80 -11.83
C VAL A 106 -4.77 -3.33 -11.51
N LEU A 107 -5.09 -2.49 -12.50
CA LEU A 107 -5.37 -1.06 -12.27
C LEU A 107 -6.54 -0.87 -11.28
N TYR A 108 -7.57 -1.70 -11.35
CA TYR A 108 -8.67 -1.69 -10.39
C TYR A 108 -8.16 -1.93 -8.97
N ASN A 109 -7.30 -2.93 -8.75
CA ASN A 109 -6.70 -3.23 -7.44
C ASN A 109 -5.94 -2.02 -6.85
N TYR A 110 -5.13 -1.34 -7.65
CA TYR A 110 -4.44 -0.10 -7.23
C TYR A 110 -5.44 1.00 -6.83
N ILE A 111 -6.47 1.24 -7.66
CA ILE A 111 -7.47 2.29 -7.43
C ILE A 111 -8.24 2.06 -6.12
N VAL A 112 -8.71 0.83 -5.88
CA VAL A 112 -9.51 0.53 -4.69
C VAL A 112 -8.67 0.56 -3.41
N SER A 113 -7.40 0.15 -3.51
CA SER A 113 -6.42 0.20 -2.43
C SER A 113 -6.11 1.63 -1.99
N ARG A 114 -5.83 2.52 -2.96
CA ARG A 114 -5.60 3.94 -2.69
C ARG A 114 -6.78 4.57 -1.98
N TYR A 115 -7.99 4.28 -2.47
CA TYR A 115 -9.21 4.86 -1.89
C TYR A 115 -9.43 4.39 -0.45
N GLU A 116 -9.30 3.09 -0.18
CA GLU A 116 -9.47 2.54 1.17
C GLU A 116 -8.46 3.14 2.14
N VAL A 117 -7.18 3.17 1.79
CA VAL A 117 -6.13 3.74 2.66
C VAL A 117 -6.33 5.24 2.86
N LYS A 118 -6.68 5.98 1.81
CA LYS A 118 -7.02 7.41 1.89
C LYS A 118 -8.16 7.64 2.87
N LYS A 119 -9.23 6.86 2.75
CA LYS A 119 -10.40 6.92 3.63
C LYS A 119 -10.00 6.66 5.08
N TRP A 120 -9.28 5.57 5.33
CA TRP A 120 -8.82 5.21 6.68
C TRP A 120 -7.94 6.30 7.31
N ILE A 121 -6.98 6.85 6.56
CA ILE A 121 -6.12 7.95 7.06
C ILE A 121 -6.95 9.21 7.31
N THR A 122 -7.96 9.50 6.49
CA THR A 122 -8.84 10.67 6.69
C THR A 122 -9.67 10.52 7.96
N GLU A 123 -10.16 9.31 8.26
CA GLU A 123 -10.97 9.01 9.44
C GLU A 123 -10.13 8.96 10.72
N ASN A 124 -8.90 8.44 10.66
CA ASN A 124 -8.09 8.13 11.85
C ASN A 124 -6.91 9.09 12.08
N GLY A 125 -6.50 9.81 11.04
CA GLY A 125 -5.34 10.69 11.05
C GLY A 125 -3.98 9.98 10.91
N ILE A 126 -2.95 10.78 10.65
CA ILE A 126 -1.57 10.30 10.43
C ILE A 126 -0.94 9.73 11.71
N GLU A 127 -1.32 10.19 12.89
CA GLU A 127 -0.80 9.64 14.15
C GLU A 127 -1.31 8.21 14.40
N ALA A 128 -2.54 7.89 13.99
CA ALA A 128 -3.04 6.53 14.01
C ALA A 128 -2.28 5.63 13.03
N LEU A 129 -1.95 6.12 11.83
CA LEU A 129 -1.09 5.38 10.89
C LEU A 129 0.27 5.05 11.51
N LYS A 130 0.94 6.03 12.13
CA LYS A 130 2.23 5.81 12.80
C LYS A 130 2.11 4.77 13.92
N THR A 131 1.04 4.85 14.70
CA THR A 131 0.75 3.89 15.78
C THR A 131 0.53 2.48 15.23
N LEU A 132 -0.28 2.35 14.17
CA LEU A 132 -0.52 1.08 13.48
C LEU A 132 0.78 0.43 13.03
N LEU A 133 1.66 1.15 12.31
CA LEU A 133 2.93 0.61 11.83
C LEU A 133 3.86 0.18 12.98
N GLU A 134 3.88 0.94 14.08
CA GLU A 134 4.67 0.62 15.28
C GLU A 134 4.12 -0.61 16.03
N GLU A 135 2.80 -0.77 16.13
CA GLU A 135 2.18 -1.93 16.76
C GLU A 135 2.36 -3.20 15.92
N ILE A 136 2.29 -3.09 14.59
CA ILE A 136 2.63 -4.19 13.68
C ILE A 136 4.10 -4.58 13.86
N ARG A 137 5.01 -3.60 13.91
CA ARG A 137 6.44 -3.84 14.17
C ARG A 137 6.67 -4.59 15.49
N ARG A 138 5.83 -4.37 16.50
CA ARG A 138 5.88 -5.09 17.79
C ARG A 138 5.28 -6.50 17.74
N GLY A 139 4.89 -6.98 16.57
CA GLY A 139 4.31 -8.31 16.36
C GLY A 139 2.78 -8.35 16.42
N GLY A 140 2.11 -7.20 16.41
CA GLY A 140 0.65 -7.15 16.32
C GLY A 140 0.12 -7.58 14.96
N ASP A 141 -1.05 -8.21 14.96
CA ASP A 141 -1.74 -8.63 13.74
C ASP A 141 -2.36 -7.44 13.00
N PHE A 142 -2.03 -7.29 11.70
CA PHE A 142 -2.50 -6.18 10.89
C PHE A 142 -4.03 -6.06 10.89
N ASN A 143 -4.76 -7.15 10.65
CA ASN A 143 -6.22 -7.12 10.52
C ASN A 143 -6.89 -6.66 11.81
N THR A 144 -6.39 -7.15 12.95
CA THR A 144 -6.88 -6.76 14.28
C THR A 144 -6.65 -5.27 14.52
N LEU A 145 -5.43 -4.78 14.29
CA LEU A 145 -5.05 -3.38 14.56
C LEU A 145 -5.72 -2.40 13.60
N TYR A 146 -5.78 -2.74 12.31
CA TYR A 146 -6.38 -1.91 11.27
C TYR A 146 -7.89 -1.73 11.48
N ASN A 147 -8.59 -2.80 11.90
CA ASN A 147 -10.04 -2.76 12.16
C ASN A 147 -10.41 -2.17 13.52
N LYS A 148 -9.53 -2.23 14.53
CA LYS A 148 -9.75 -1.58 15.83
C LYS A 148 -9.98 -0.06 15.68
N ASN A 149 -9.22 0.56 14.79
CA ASN A 149 -9.31 1.99 14.51
C ASN A 149 -10.56 2.36 13.68
N LYS A 150 -11.24 1.41 13.05
CA LYS A 150 -12.49 1.69 12.31
C LYS A 150 -13.75 1.80 13.19
N GLN A 151 -13.63 1.60 14.51
CA GLN A 151 -14.78 1.52 15.43
C GLN A 151 -14.97 2.72 16.36
N GLU A 152 -14.31 3.86 16.10
CA GLU A 152 -14.58 5.13 16.79
C GLU A 152 -15.43 6.09 15.93
#